data_AF-A0A7S2ECP3-F1
#
_entry.id   AF-A0A7S2ECP3-F1
#
_cell.length_a   1.000
_cell.length_b   1.000
_cell.length_c   1.000
_cell.angle_alpha   90.00
_cell.angle_beta   90.00
_cell.angle_gamma   90.00
#
_symmetry.space_group_name_H-M   'P 1'
#
loop_
_entity.id
_entity.type
_entity.pdbx_description
1 polymer ?
#
loop_
_entity_poly.entity_id
_entity_poly.type
_entity_poly.pdbx_seq_one_letter_code
_entity_poly.pdbx_strand_id
1 'polypeptide(L)'
;AAMGDDEDGDDGDGDGDGDGAEGGGTVIGSGFHPRAGYPHAEVFALLEACGHVEDGIEAARSVMSSSSSSSSSSAPLAAVVDDLLARYSAPGGAAELFGSAFENGDVTAYVTLEPCCHYGKTPPCAISLKEAGIGRAVVGYRDPNPRVDGGGVTML
;
A
#
# COMPACT_ATOMS: atom_id res chain seq x y z
N ALA A 1 14.77 69.83 32.20
CA ALA A 1 13.35 69.81 31.82
C ALA A 1 13.18 68.61 30.89
N ALA A 2 12.76 67.49 31.46
CA ALA A 2 11.41 66.90 31.38
C ALA A 2 11.47 65.78 30.33
N MET A 3 11.58 64.52 30.75
CA MET A 3 10.46 63.62 31.08
C MET A 3 9.47 63.54 29.91
N GLY A 4 9.52 62.40 29.24
CA GLY A 4 8.54 61.89 28.30
C GLY A 4 8.49 60.39 28.53
N ASP A 5 7.56 60.01 29.38
CA ASP A 5 7.02 58.67 29.59
C ASP A 5 6.53 58.07 28.26
N ASP A 6 6.55 56.73 28.15
CA ASP A 6 5.36 55.91 27.93
C ASP A 6 5.80 54.46 27.66
N GLU A 7 5.43 53.59 28.60
CA GLU A 7 5.56 52.15 28.53
C GLU A 7 4.42 51.60 27.65
N ASP A 8 4.73 51.21 26.42
CA ASP A 8 3.83 50.37 25.63
C ASP A 8 4.25 48.90 25.80
N GLY A 9 3.58 48.25 26.75
CA GLY A 9 3.47 46.80 26.75
C GLY A 9 2.58 46.38 25.60
N ASP A 10 3.15 45.60 24.68
CA ASP A 10 2.38 44.84 23.70
C ASP A 10 2.34 43.39 24.17
N ASP A 11 1.15 43.01 24.61
CA ASP A 11 0.78 41.69 25.08
C ASP A 11 0.97 40.66 23.97
N GLY A 12 1.50 39.50 24.34
CA GLY A 12 1.92 38.49 23.39
C GLY A 12 0.80 37.94 22.53
N ASP A 13 1.05 37.92 21.23
CA ASP A 13 0.51 36.90 20.36
C ASP A 13 1.55 35.78 20.31
N GLY A 14 1.25 34.70 21.06
CA GLY A 14 2.04 33.48 21.01
C GLY A 14 2.11 33.00 19.56
N ASP A 15 3.31 33.04 18.99
CA ASP A 15 3.70 32.18 17.88
C ASP A 15 3.56 30.75 18.38
N GLY A 16 2.33 30.24 18.34
CA GLY A 16 2.07 28.83 18.42
C GLY A 16 2.86 28.22 17.29
N ASP A 17 4.00 27.62 17.62
CA ASP A 17 4.59 26.51 16.89
C ASP A 17 3.52 25.41 16.83
N GLY A 18 2.53 25.64 15.98
CA GLY A 18 1.58 24.67 15.53
C GLY A 18 2.34 23.72 14.61
N ASP A 19 3.25 22.94 15.18
CA ASP A 19 3.51 21.59 14.69
C ASP A 19 2.25 20.77 15.00
N GLY A 20 1.16 21.14 14.32
CA GLY A 20 0.01 20.30 14.15
C GLY A 20 0.51 19.15 13.31
N ALA A 21 1.04 18.12 13.95
CA ALA A 21 1.05 16.78 13.39
C ALA A 21 -0.43 16.45 13.13
N GLU A 22 -0.92 16.85 11.95
CA GLU A 22 -2.24 16.46 11.46
C GLU A 22 -2.26 14.93 11.51
N GLY A 23 -3.20 14.39 12.28
CA GLY A 23 -3.38 12.96 12.52
C GLY A 23 -3.87 12.22 11.27
N GLY A 24 -3.19 12.37 10.14
CA GLY A 24 -3.37 11.61 8.92
C GLY A 24 -2.22 10.63 8.78
N GLY A 25 -2.51 9.33 8.83
CA GLY A 25 -1.52 8.31 8.49
C GLY A 25 -1.05 8.47 7.03
N THR A 26 0.24 8.26 6.78
CA THR A 26 0.81 8.30 5.43
C THR A 26 0.36 7.10 4.61
N VAL A 27 -0.10 7.33 3.37
CA VAL A 27 -0.32 6.26 2.41
C VAL A 27 1.04 5.82 1.88
N ILE A 28 1.42 4.58 2.14
CA ILE A 28 2.70 3.99 1.71
C ILE A 28 2.55 3.06 0.50
N GLY A 29 1.32 2.73 0.10
CA GLY A 29 1.08 1.86 -1.03
C GLY A 29 -0.37 1.88 -1.50
N SER A 30 -0.54 1.74 -2.81
CA SER A 30 -1.84 1.78 -3.48
C SER A 30 -1.88 0.79 -4.65
N GLY A 31 -3.07 0.30 -4.98
CA GLY A 31 -3.19 -0.75 -6.00
C GLY A 31 -4.63 -0.99 -6.43
N PHE A 32 -4.80 -1.55 -7.62
CA PHE A 32 -6.10 -2.04 -8.11
C PHE A 32 -5.89 -3.33 -8.90
N HIS A 33 -6.95 -4.11 -9.10
CA HIS A 33 -6.90 -5.30 -9.93
C HIS A 33 -7.07 -4.92 -11.42
N PRO A 34 -6.03 -5.10 -12.27
CA PRO A 34 -6.05 -4.54 -13.63
C PRO A 34 -6.88 -5.34 -14.62
N ARG A 35 -6.85 -6.68 -14.54
CA ARG A 35 -7.76 -7.58 -15.26
C ARG A 35 -7.73 -8.99 -14.69
N ALA A 36 -8.78 -9.76 -14.98
CA ALA A 36 -8.88 -11.16 -14.60
C ALA A 36 -7.63 -11.96 -15.01
N GLY A 37 -7.13 -12.77 -14.07
CA GLY A 37 -5.96 -13.62 -14.25
C GLY A 37 -4.62 -12.97 -13.89
N TYR A 38 -4.61 -11.71 -13.47
CA TYR A 38 -3.47 -11.06 -12.80
C TYR A 38 -3.68 -10.94 -11.29
N PRO A 39 -2.64 -10.56 -10.53
CA PRO A 39 -2.76 -10.30 -9.10
C PRO A 39 -3.84 -9.27 -8.75
N HIS A 40 -4.35 -9.36 -7.53
CA HIS A 40 -5.35 -8.43 -7.00
C HIS A 40 -4.71 -7.12 -6.52
N ALA A 41 -5.57 -6.18 -6.11
CA ALA A 41 -5.18 -4.85 -5.67
C ALA A 41 -4.16 -4.87 -4.53
N GLU A 42 -4.32 -5.79 -3.58
CA GLU A 42 -3.48 -5.93 -2.39
C GLU A 42 -2.02 -6.20 -2.76
N VAL A 43 -1.77 -6.92 -3.85
CA VAL A 43 -0.41 -7.27 -4.28
C VAL A 43 0.32 -6.05 -4.80
N PHE A 44 -0.32 -5.23 -5.63
CA PHE A 44 0.28 -4.00 -6.14
C PHE A 44 0.50 -2.96 -5.04
N ALA A 45 -0.45 -2.84 -4.11
CA ALA A 45 -0.28 -1.98 -2.93
C ALA A 45 0.91 -2.41 -2.06
N LEU A 46 1.10 -3.73 -1.86
CA LEU A 46 2.26 -4.26 -1.13
C LEU A 46 3.57 -4.10 -1.91
N LEU A 47 3.56 -4.22 -3.24
CA LEU A 47 4.75 -3.97 -4.05
C LEU A 47 5.24 -2.52 -3.88
N GLU A 48 4.34 -1.54 -3.85
CA GLU A 48 4.67 -0.14 -3.57
C GLU A 48 5.12 0.03 -2.11
N ALA A 49 4.34 -0.47 -1.15
CA ALA A 49 4.62 -0.31 0.28
C ALA A 49 5.93 -0.97 0.74
N CYS A 50 6.36 -2.04 0.07
CA CYS A 50 7.64 -2.69 0.33
C CYS A 50 8.79 -2.16 -0.55
N GLY A 51 8.55 -1.14 -1.39
CA GLY A 51 9.57 -0.49 -2.21
C GLY A 51 10.04 -1.29 -3.43
N HIS A 52 9.28 -2.29 -3.88
CA HIS A 52 9.57 -3.03 -5.12
C HIS A 52 9.24 -2.22 -6.37
N VAL A 53 8.28 -1.31 -6.26
CA VAL A 53 7.89 -0.35 -7.31
C VAL A 53 7.70 1.03 -6.68
N GLU A 54 7.88 2.09 -7.47
CA GLU A 54 7.65 3.47 -7.01
C GLU A 54 6.16 3.82 -6.89
N ASP A 55 5.31 3.23 -7.74
CA ASP A 55 3.86 3.48 -7.78
C ASP A 55 3.12 2.18 -8.15
N GLY A 56 2.27 1.68 -7.25
CA GLY A 56 1.54 0.43 -7.44
C GLY A 56 0.37 0.54 -8.43
N ILE A 57 -0.19 1.73 -8.63
CA ILE A 57 -1.23 1.99 -9.65
C ILE A 57 -0.60 1.94 -11.04
N GLU A 58 0.55 2.58 -11.24
CA GLU A 58 1.28 2.51 -12.51
C GLU A 58 1.81 1.10 -12.77
N ALA A 59 2.27 0.39 -11.74
CA ALA A 59 2.63 -1.02 -11.86
C ALA A 59 1.43 -1.87 -12.34
N ALA A 60 0.24 -1.68 -11.77
CA ALA A 60 -0.98 -2.35 -12.21
C ALA A 60 -1.41 -1.95 -13.63
N ARG A 61 -1.26 -0.69 -14.03
CA ARG A 61 -1.55 -0.25 -15.41
C ARG A 61 -0.58 -0.84 -16.43
N SER A 62 0.69 -1.00 -16.04
CA SER A 62 1.75 -1.48 -16.94
C SER A 62 1.45 -2.86 -17.53
N VAL A 63 0.78 -3.73 -16.76
CA VAL A 63 0.38 -5.08 -17.23
C VAL A 63 -0.79 -5.09 -18.22
N MET A 64 -1.47 -3.96 -18.41
CA MET A 64 -2.55 -3.81 -19.38
C MET A 64 -2.03 -3.34 -20.76
N SER A 65 -0.90 -2.65 -20.78
CA SER A 65 -0.40 -1.89 -21.93
C SER A 65 0.77 -2.57 -22.64
N SER A 66 0.65 -3.84 -23.02
CA SER A 66 1.70 -4.55 -23.76
C SER A 66 1.70 -4.25 -25.27
N SER A 67 1.27 -3.07 -25.71
CA SER A 67 1.29 -2.67 -27.12
C SER A 67 1.34 -1.15 -27.30
N SER A 68 2.48 -0.51 -27.00
CA SER A 68 3.01 0.68 -27.72
C SER A 68 4.36 1.16 -27.16
N SER A 69 5.41 0.92 -27.94
CA SER A 69 6.70 1.61 -28.11
C SER A 69 7.33 2.50 -27.01
N SER A 70 8.46 2.01 -26.49
CA SER A 70 9.78 2.66 -26.29
C SER A 70 9.89 4.11 -25.77
N SER A 71 10.62 4.31 -24.66
CA SER A 71 12.00 4.84 -24.62
C SER A 71 12.41 5.32 -23.20
N SER A 72 13.27 4.56 -22.51
CA SER A 72 14.28 5.09 -21.56
C SER A 72 15.22 3.96 -21.13
N SER A 73 16.46 4.27 -20.79
CA SER A 73 17.59 3.34 -20.54
C SER A 73 17.51 2.53 -19.23
N SER A 74 16.32 2.34 -18.69
CA SER A 74 16.00 1.41 -17.60
C SER A 74 15.10 0.30 -18.16
N ALA A 75 15.09 -0.90 -17.56
CA ALA A 75 14.12 -1.91 -17.95
C ALA A 75 12.71 -1.28 -17.92
N PRO A 76 11.86 -1.49 -18.95
CA PRO A 76 10.53 -0.90 -18.96
C PRO A 76 9.78 -1.39 -17.71
N LEU A 77 9.04 -0.49 -17.05
CA LEU A 77 8.29 -0.81 -15.83
C LEU A 77 7.52 -2.13 -15.95
N ALA A 78 6.89 -2.37 -17.11
CA ALA A 78 6.19 -3.61 -17.41
C ALA A 78 7.06 -4.88 -17.28
N ALA A 79 8.34 -4.84 -17.70
CA ALA A 79 9.25 -5.98 -17.55
C ALA A 79 9.68 -6.21 -16.10
N VAL A 80 9.88 -5.13 -15.33
CA VAL A 80 10.16 -5.21 -13.89
C VAL A 80 8.96 -5.81 -13.16
N VAL A 81 7.76 -5.34 -13.48
CA VAL A 81 6.51 -5.84 -12.92
C VAL A 81 6.31 -7.31 -13.31
N ASP A 82 6.49 -7.69 -14.57
CA ASP A 82 6.38 -9.08 -15.01
C ASP A 82 7.32 -10.03 -14.22
N ASP A 83 8.57 -9.62 -13.97
CA ASP A 83 9.51 -10.36 -13.13
C ASP A 83 9.02 -10.50 -11.68
N LEU A 84 8.58 -9.39 -11.07
CA LEU A 84 8.00 -9.38 -9.72
C LEU A 84 6.78 -10.29 -9.63
N LEU A 85 5.90 -10.27 -10.62
CA LEU A 85 4.70 -11.11 -10.65
C LEU A 85 5.04 -12.59 -10.85
N ALA A 86 6.08 -12.91 -11.62
CA ALA A 86 6.59 -14.27 -11.75
C ALA A 86 7.14 -14.78 -10.42
N ARG A 87 7.94 -13.97 -9.70
CA ARG A 87 8.42 -14.29 -8.34
C ARG A 87 7.28 -14.45 -7.35
N TYR A 88 6.33 -13.52 -7.35
CA TYR A 88 5.16 -13.58 -6.48
C TYR A 88 4.35 -14.87 -6.67
N SER A 89 4.22 -15.32 -7.92
CA SER A 89 3.45 -16.52 -8.26
C SER A 89 4.20 -17.83 -7.94
N ALA A 90 5.51 -17.78 -7.67
CA ALA A 90 6.29 -18.94 -7.29
C ALA A 90 5.96 -19.42 -5.86
N PRO A 91 6.19 -20.71 -5.53
CA PRO A 91 6.03 -21.20 -4.16
C PRO A 91 6.87 -20.39 -3.17
N GLY A 92 6.21 -19.80 -2.16
CA GLY A 92 6.87 -18.94 -1.17
C GLY A 92 7.09 -17.49 -1.63
N GLY A 93 6.69 -17.11 -2.84
CA GLY A 93 6.92 -15.77 -3.39
C GLY A 93 6.33 -14.62 -2.57
N ALA A 94 5.20 -14.85 -1.90
CA ALA A 94 4.62 -13.85 -0.99
C ALA A 94 5.53 -13.55 0.21
N ALA A 95 6.11 -14.59 0.82
CA ALA A 95 7.06 -14.43 1.93
C ALA A 95 8.39 -13.84 1.45
N GLU A 96 8.86 -14.24 0.26
CA GLU A 96 10.07 -13.68 -0.36
C GLU A 96 9.93 -12.17 -0.62
N LEU A 97 8.80 -11.74 -1.17
CA LEU A 97 8.60 -10.34 -1.55
C LEU A 97 8.18 -9.46 -0.38
N PHE A 98 7.37 -9.98 0.56
CA PHE A 98 6.73 -9.13 1.57
C PHE A 98 7.14 -9.47 3.00
N GLY A 99 7.78 -10.61 3.25
CA GLY A 99 8.09 -11.09 4.60
C GLY A 99 8.75 -10.05 5.49
N SER A 100 8.18 -9.82 6.68
CA SER A 100 8.70 -8.89 7.70
C SER A 100 8.83 -7.42 7.24
N ALA A 101 8.04 -6.98 6.26
CA ALA A 101 8.07 -5.58 5.82
C ALA A 101 7.63 -4.59 6.91
N PHE A 102 6.70 -4.99 7.79
CA PHE A 102 6.07 -4.11 8.79
C PHE A 102 6.13 -4.67 10.21
N GLU A 103 7.34 -4.91 10.75
CA GLU A 103 7.55 -5.66 12.02
C GLU A 103 6.83 -5.12 13.27
N ASN A 104 6.39 -3.86 13.29
CA ASN A 104 5.69 -3.27 14.42
C ASN A 104 4.15 -3.30 14.31
N GLY A 105 3.59 -3.75 13.19
CA GLY A 105 2.14 -3.75 12.98
C GLY A 105 1.52 -2.35 12.86
N ASP A 106 2.32 -1.32 12.59
CA ASP A 106 1.85 0.08 12.47
C ASP A 106 1.09 0.34 11.16
N VAL A 107 0.99 -0.66 10.28
CA VAL A 107 0.34 -0.55 8.97
C VAL A 107 -1.08 -1.11 9.03
N THR A 108 -2.04 -0.29 8.59
CA THR A 108 -3.42 -0.70 8.35
C THR A 108 -3.67 -0.82 6.84
N ALA A 109 -4.07 -2.01 6.38
CA ALA A 109 -4.54 -2.21 5.01
C ALA A 109 -6.03 -1.86 4.90
N TYR A 110 -6.39 -1.02 3.93
CA TYR A 110 -7.79 -0.75 3.58
C TYR A 110 -8.10 -1.43 2.25
N VAL A 111 -9.05 -2.36 2.27
CA VAL A 111 -9.44 -3.14 1.09
C VAL A 111 -10.95 -3.03 0.88
N THR A 112 -11.37 -2.83 -0.36
CA THR A 112 -12.80 -2.65 -0.68
C THR A 112 -13.59 -3.95 -0.60
N LEU A 113 -12.95 -5.08 -0.87
CA LEU A 113 -13.50 -6.43 -0.81
C LEU A 113 -12.62 -7.31 0.09
N GLU A 114 -13.20 -8.35 0.67
CA GLU A 114 -12.47 -9.33 1.48
C GLU A 114 -11.27 -9.93 0.72
N PRO A 115 -10.06 -9.93 1.32
CA PRO A 115 -8.89 -10.54 0.70
C PRO A 115 -9.11 -12.02 0.43
N CYS A 116 -8.76 -12.48 -0.76
CA CYS A 116 -8.97 -13.88 -1.11
C CYS A 116 -8.13 -14.82 -0.22
N CYS A 117 -8.71 -15.99 0.10
CA CYS A 117 -8.13 -16.98 1.03
C CYS A 117 -7.86 -18.36 0.38
N HIS A 118 -7.86 -18.44 -0.95
CA HIS A 118 -7.68 -19.69 -1.69
C HIS A 118 -6.60 -19.55 -2.76
N TYR A 119 -5.89 -20.65 -3.03
CA TYR A 119 -4.88 -20.69 -4.08
C TYR A 119 -5.54 -20.77 -5.46
N GLY A 120 -5.14 -19.86 -6.34
CA GLY A 120 -5.51 -19.83 -7.76
C GLY A 120 -4.26 -19.88 -8.63
N LYS A 121 -4.16 -18.96 -9.60
CA LYS A 121 -2.90 -18.72 -10.33
C LYS A 121 -1.85 -18.01 -9.48
N THR A 122 -2.30 -17.26 -8.49
CA THR A 122 -1.48 -16.53 -7.52
C THR A 122 -1.78 -17.03 -6.10
N PRO A 123 -0.88 -16.77 -5.14
CA PRO A 123 -1.18 -16.98 -3.73
C PRO A 123 -2.41 -16.18 -3.25
N PRO A 124 -3.03 -16.59 -2.14
CA PRO A 124 -4.08 -15.81 -1.48
C PRO A 124 -3.56 -14.46 -0.98
N CYS A 125 -4.33 -13.39 -1.18
CA CYS A 125 -3.98 -12.05 -0.71
C CYS A 125 -3.96 -11.96 0.82
N ALA A 126 -4.82 -12.71 1.52
CA ALA A 126 -4.79 -12.79 2.97
C ALA A 126 -3.44 -13.30 3.50
N ILE A 127 -2.80 -14.25 2.78
CA ILE A 127 -1.44 -14.70 3.12
C ILE A 127 -0.44 -13.58 2.86
N SER A 128 -0.50 -12.90 1.71
CA SER A 128 0.44 -11.81 1.40
C SER A 128 0.39 -10.67 2.43
N LEU A 129 -0.80 -10.28 2.87
CA LEU A 129 -0.98 -9.26 3.92
C LEU A 129 -0.43 -9.73 5.27
N LYS A 130 -0.65 -11.01 5.61
CA LYS A 130 -0.11 -11.60 6.85
C LYS A 130 1.42 -11.69 6.83
N GLU A 131 2.01 -12.17 5.74
CA GLU A 131 3.47 -12.24 5.56
C GLU A 131 4.10 -10.84 5.60
N ALA A 132 3.40 -9.82 5.07
CA ALA A 132 3.83 -8.43 5.16
C ALA A 132 3.90 -7.89 6.60
N GLY A 133 3.17 -8.50 7.54
CA GLY A 133 3.14 -8.06 8.94
C GLY A 133 2.24 -6.86 9.17
N ILE A 134 1.17 -6.66 8.38
CA ILE A 134 0.20 -5.59 8.69
C ILE A 134 -0.41 -5.83 10.08
N GLY A 135 -0.65 -4.77 10.86
CA GLY A 135 -1.28 -4.91 12.19
C GLY A 135 -2.80 -4.89 12.15
N ARG A 136 -3.39 -4.39 11.04
CA ARG A 136 -4.84 -4.31 10.89
C ARG A 136 -5.27 -4.36 9.43
N ALA A 137 -6.36 -5.05 9.14
CA ALA A 137 -7.08 -4.95 7.88
C ALA A 137 -8.48 -4.37 8.11
N VAL A 138 -8.86 -3.38 7.30
CA VAL A 138 -10.21 -2.82 7.24
C VAL A 138 -10.83 -3.22 5.92
N VAL A 139 -11.89 -4.04 6.00
CA VAL A 139 -12.56 -4.62 4.84
C VAL A 139 -13.89 -3.93 4.59
N GLY A 140 -14.09 -3.38 3.40
CA GLY A 140 -15.32 -2.68 3.02
C GLY A 140 -16.53 -3.60 2.84
N TYR A 141 -16.34 -4.75 2.21
CA TYR A 141 -17.40 -5.73 1.96
C TYR A 141 -16.88 -7.16 2.09
N ARG A 142 -17.65 -8.01 2.77
CA ARG A 142 -17.37 -9.45 2.86
C ARG A 142 -17.65 -10.13 1.53
N ASP A 143 -16.76 -11.00 1.04
CA ASP A 143 -16.93 -11.60 -0.29
C ASP A 143 -18.02 -12.68 -0.25
N PRO A 144 -19.12 -12.57 -1.03
CA PRO A 144 -20.21 -13.54 -1.02
C PRO A 144 -19.84 -14.86 -1.71
N ASN A 145 -18.67 -14.95 -2.34
CA ASN A 145 -18.18 -16.18 -2.94
C ASN A 145 -17.98 -17.25 -1.84
N PRO A 146 -18.62 -18.43 -1.91
CA PRO A 146 -18.49 -19.48 -0.90
C PRO A 146 -17.06 -19.99 -0.68
N ARG A 147 -16.14 -19.71 -1.61
CA ARG A 147 -14.70 -20.04 -1.50
C ARG A 147 -13.91 -19.02 -0.68
N VAL A 148 -14.49 -17.87 -0.36
CA VAL A 148 -13.85 -16.76 0.34
C VAL A 148 -14.64 -16.33 1.57
N ASP A 149 -15.97 -16.35 1.54
CA ASP A 149 -16.91 -15.85 2.56
C ASP A 149 -16.44 -15.96 4.02
N GLY A 150 -15.74 -14.95 4.53
CA GLY A 150 -15.18 -14.86 5.88
C GLY A 150 -13.88 -15.64 6.12
N GLY A 151 -13.44 -16.48 5.19
CA GLY A 151 -12.19 -17.22 5.25
C GLY A 151 -10.97 -16.32 5.15
N GLY A 152 -11.02 -15.24 4.37
CA GLY A 152 -9.93 -14.27 4.27
C GLY A 152 -9.78 -13.47 5.56
N VAL A 153 -10.91 -13.00 6.10
CA VAL A 153 -10.93 -12.30 7.39
C VAL A 153 -10.44 -13.21 8.53
N THR A 154 -10.77 -14.50 8.51
CA THR A 154 -10.32 -15.45 9.55
C THR A 154 -8.81 -15.71 9.53
N MET A 155 -8.14 -15.51 8.39
CA MET A 155 -6.70 -15.73 8.26
C MET A 155 -5.84 -14.58 8.85
N LEU A 156 -6.41 -13.39 8.98
CA LEU A 156 -5.79 -12.14 9.44
C LEU A 156 -6.05 -11.91 10.93
#